data_AF-A0A847YFS6-F1
#
_entry.id   AF-A0A847YFS6-F1
#
_cell.length_a   1.000
_cell.length_b   1.000
_cell.length_c   1.000
_cell.angle_alpha   90.00
_cell.angle_beta   90.00
_cell.angle_gamma   90.00
#
_symmetry.space_group_name_H-M   'P 1'
#
loop_
_entity.id
_entity.type
_entity.pdbx_description
1 polymer ?
#
loop_
_entity_poly.entity_id
_entity_poly.type
_entity_poly.pdbx_seq_one_letter_code
_entity_poly.pdbx_strand_id
1 'polypeptide(L)'
;RLQPDPATGRVVVPSTDRVGNYRLRAGVGESAYDWGFSVNFAPREADLTRLPVERFREWFGAAGARLARTRQQLTREVSAGRSGFDLVPYLAFLFVTILAAEQVLANRFYGERK
;
A
#
# COMPACT_ATOMS: atom_id res chain seq x y z
N ARG A 1 9.75 23.27 -29.21
CA ARG A 1 10.74 24.36 -29.39
C ARG A 1 10.18 25.57 -28.64
N LEU A 2 10.90 26.10 -27.65
CA LEU A 2 10.44 27.26 -26.88
C LEU A 2 10.60 28.50 -27.77
N GLN A 3 9.51 29.22 -28.03
CA GLN A 3 9.53 30.50 -28.74
C GLN A 3 9.22 31.61 -27.73
N PRO A 4 10.17 32.52 -27.45
CA PRO A 4 9.86 33.72 -26.70
C PRO A 4 8.98 34.63 -27.55
N ASP A 5 7.93 35.19 -26.96
CA ASP A 5 7.13 36.25 -27.59
C ASP A 5 7.84 37.60 -27.36
N PRO A 6 8.41 38.21 -28.42
CA PRO A 6 9.18 39.45 -28.30
C PRO A 6 8.31 40.67 -27.98
N ALA A 7 6.98 40.61 -28.15
CA ALA A 7 6.08 41.71 -27.86
C ALA A 7 5.70 41.81 -26.38
N THR A 8 5.68 40.68 -25.66
CA THR A 8 5.26 40.61 -24.26
C THR A 8 6.36 40.20 -23.29
N GLY A 9 7.53 39.80 -23.80
CA GLY A 9 8.64 39.29 -22.98
C GLY A 9 8.32 37.96 -22.29
N ARG A 10 7.32 37.22 -22.77
CA ARG A 10 6.87 35.95 -22.19
C ARG A 10 7.49 34.76 -22.91
N VAL A 11 7.97 33.80 -22.12
CA VAL A 11 8.38 32.48 -22.63
C VAL A 11 7.25 31.51 -22.36
N VAL A 12 6.61 31.00 -23.41
CA VAL A 12 5.58 29.96 -23.30
C VAL A 12 6.25 28.59 -23.41
N VAL A 13 6.05 27.74 -22.41
CA VAL A 13 6.48 26.34 -22.39
C VAL A 13 5.24 25.48 -22.70
N PRO A 14 4.99 25.11 -23.97
CA PRO A 14 3.72 24.52 -24.37
C PRO A 14 3.55 23.03 -23.98
N SER A 15 4.61 22.35 -23.56
CA SER A 15 4.56 20.92 -23.24
C SER A 15 5.40 20.58 -22.01
N THR A 16 4.74 20.62 -20.85
CA THR A 16 5.20 19.99 -19.61
C THR A 16 4.26 18.84 -19.30
N ASP A 17 4.50 17.68 -19.94
CA ASP A 17 3.68 16.47 -19.80
C ASP A 17 3.94 15.73 -18.48
N ARG A 18 4.94 16.19 -17.70
CA ARG A 18 5.32 15.60 -16.43
C ARG A 18 5.27 16.66 -15.34
N VAL A 19 4.74 16.27 -14.19
CA VAL A 19 4.72 17.09 -12.99
C VAL A 19 6.12 17.12 -12.38
N GLY A 20 6.52 18.27 -11.85
CA GLY A 20 7.82 18.43 -11.21
C GLY A 20 8.36 19.85 -11.22
N ASN A 21 9.59 19.97 -10.76
CA ASN A 21 10.32 21.23 -10.74
C ASN A 21 11.21 21.33 -11.98
N TYR A 22 11.09 22.44 -12.70
CA TYR A 22 11.82 22.71 -13.93
C TYR A 22 12.73 23.90 -13.75
N ARG A 23 13.90 23.83 -14.40
CA ARG A 23 14.87 24.91 -14.45
C ARG A 23 15.01 25.34 -15.91
N LEU A 24 14.68 26.59 -16.18
CA LEU A 24 14.89 27.23 -17.47
C LEU A 24 16.27 27.87 -17.47
N ARG A 25 17.15 27.37 -18.33
CA ARG A 25 18.46 27.99 -18.60
C ARG A 25 18.52 28.45 -20.04
N ALA A 26 18.88 29.71 -20.27
CA ALA A 26 19.06 30.27 -21.61
C ALA A 26 20.26 31.23 -21.64
N GLY A 27 20.92 31.34 -22.81
CA GLY A 27 22.10 32.19 -22.98
C GLY A 27 23.41 31.56 -22.51
N VAL A 28 24.53 32.26 -22.76
CA VAL A 28 25.90 31.88 -22.37
C VAL A 28 26.62 33.16 -21.93
N GLY A 29 27.40 33.13 -20.84
CA GLY A 29 28.12 34.31 -20.32
C GLY A 29 27.30 35.19 -19.37
N GLU A 30 27.60 36.50 -19.30
CA GLU A 30 26.98 37.47 -18.38
C GLU A 30 25.47 37.68 -18.60
N SER A 31 24.92 37.23 -19.73
CA SER A 31 23.49 37.30 -20.06
C SER A 31 22.77 35.96 -19.87
N ALA A 32 23.32 35.07 -19.03
CA ALA A 32 22.68 33.79 -18.71
C ALA A 32 21.41 34.00 -17.87
N TYR A 33 20.29 33.51 -18.38
CA TYR A 33 19.02 33.46 -17.67
C TYR A 33 18.89 32.12 -16.96
N ASP A 34 18.64 32.15 -15.65
CA ASP A 34 18.46 30.97 -14.83
C ASP A 34 17.26 31.11 -13.90
N TRP A 35 16.15 30.47 -14.27
CA TRP A 35 14.86 30.60 -13.59
C TRP A 35 14.30 29.22 -13.25
N GLY A 36 13.61 29.13 -12.11
CA GLY A 36 12.90 27.92 -11.69
C GLY A 36 11.39 28.10 -11.77
N PHE A 37 10.67 27.06 -12.18
CA PHE A 37 9.22 27.00 -12.07
C PHE A 37 8.76 25.57 -11.77
N SER A 38 7.57 25.44 -11.18
CA SER A 38 7.00 24.14 -10.82
C SER A 38 5.73 23.89 -11.63
N VAL A 39 5.60 22.68 -12.15
CA VAL A 39 4.40 22.17 -12.81
C VAL A 39 3.71 21.28 -11.80
N ASN A 40 2.52 21.66 -11.38
CA ASN A 40 1.70 20.91 -10.43
C ASN A 40 0.81 19.90 -11.15
N PHE A 41 0.33 18.90 -10.40
CA PHE A 41 -0.74 18.01 -10.87
C PHE A 41 -1.98 18.80 -11.26
N ALA A 42 -2.80 18.23 -12.13
CA ALA A 42 -4.11 18.79 -12.44
C ALA A 42 -4.89 18.97 -11.11
N PRO A 43 -5.66 20.06 -10.92
CA PRO A 43 -6.35 20.32 -9.66
C PRO A 43 -7.24 19.18 -9.17
N ARG A 44 -7.77 18.37 -10.11
CA ARG A 44 -8.60 17.19 -9.82
C ARG A 44 -7.83 16.04 -9.16
N GLU A 45 -6.53 15.93 -9.43
CA GLU A 45 -5.67 14.90 -8.81
C GLU A 45 -5.19 15.31 -7.41
N ALA A 46 -5.21 16.62 -7.13
CA ALA A 46 -4.94 17.19 -5.81
C ALA A 46 -6.23 17.47 -5.02
N ASP A 47 -7.38 16.98 -5.49
CA ASP A 47 -8.65 17.14 -4.79
C ASP A 47 -8.73 16.16 -3.63
N LEU A 48 -8.41 16.66 -2.43
CA LEU A 48 -8.48 15.92 -1.18
C LEU A 48 -9.83 16.11 -0.46
N THR A 49 -10.86 16.57 -1.18
CA THR A 49 -12.21 16.64 -0.60
C THR A 49 -12.67 15.26 -0.15
N ARG A 50 -13.47 15.24 0.91
CA ARG A 50 -13.92 14.00 1.53
C ARG A 50 -14.78 13.21 0.54
N LEU A 51 -14.32 12.02 0.17
CA LEU A 51 -15.08 11.12 -0.68
C LEU A 51 -16.29 10.54 0.07
N PRO A 52 -17.50 10.57 -0.51
CA PRO A 52 -18.67 9.92 0.07
C PRO A 52 -18.50 8.39 0.12
N VAL A 53 -19.06 7.76 1.14
CA VAL A 53 -18.86 6.32 1.40
C VAL A 53 -19.52 5.44 0.34
N GLU A 54 -20.55 5.97 -0.33
CA GLU A 54 -21.27 5.33 -1.42
C GLU A 54 -20.35 5.17 -2.64
N ARG A 55 -19.69 6.27 -3.05
CA ARG A 55 -18.66 6.27 -4.11
C ARG A 55 -17.47 5.38 -3.76
N PHE A 56 -17.06 5.39 -2.50
CA PHE A 56 -16.01 4.49 -2.03
C PHE A 56 -16.40 3.03 -2.25
N ARG A 57 -17.61 2.62 -1.87
CA ARG A 57 -18.08 1.23 -2.05
C ARG A 57 -18.18 0.83 -3.52
N GLU A 58 -18.57 1.74 -4.40
CA GLU A 58 -18.60 1.48 -5.86
C GLU A 58 -17.21 1.08 -6.39
N TRP A 59 -16.14 1.72 -5.92
CA TRP A 59 -14.77 1.44 -6.39
C TRP A 59 -14.23 0.08 -5.94
N PHE A 60 -14.57 -0.37 -4.73
CA PHE A 60 -14.06 -1.63 -4.19
C PHE A 60 -14.93 -2.86 -4.54
N GLY A 61 -16.08 -2.65 -5.19
CA GLY A 61 -16.95 -3.70 -5.71
C GLY A 61 -17.38 -4.73 -4.65
N ALA A 62 -17.63 -5.97 -5.09
CA ALA A 62 -18.14 -7.06 -4.25
C ALA A 62 -17.14 -7.55 -3.18
N ALA A 63 -15.87 -7.12 -3.24
CA ALA A 63 -14.83 -7.51 -2.28
C ALA A 63 -15.02 -6.87 -0.89
N GLY A 64 -16.03 -6.00 -0.71
CA GLY A 64 -16.53 -5.60 0.61
C GLY A 64 -15.54 -4.73 1.37
N ALA A 65 -15.27 -3.53 0.90
CA ALA A 65 -14.53 -2.55 1.68
C ALA A 65 -15.39 -2.04 2.84
N ARG A 66 -14.89 -2.18 4.08
CA ARG A 66 -15.48 -1.59 5.28
C ARG A 66 -14.68 -0.36 5.70
N LEU A 67 -15.40 0.73 5.95
CA LEU A 67 -14.81 1.97 6.43
C LEU A 67 -14.85 1.99 7.96
N ALA A 68 -13.70 1.72 8.60
CA ALA A 68 -13.56 1.89 10.04
C ALA A 68 -13.61 3.39 10.38
N ARG A 69 -14.62 3.81 11.14
CA ARG A 69 -14.77 5.21 11.59
C ARG A 69 -14.24 5.43 13.00
N THR A 70 -13.90 4.36 13.71
CA THR A 70 -13.37 4.41 15.07
C THR A 70 -12.18 3.47 15.25
N ARG A 71 -11.29 3.83 16.18
CA ARG A 71 -10.10 3.04 16.51
C ARG A 71 -10.45 1.61 16.95
N GLN A 72 -11.57 1.44 17.66
CA GLN A 72 -12.09 0.14 18.08
C GLN A 72 -12.54 -0.75 16.91
N GLN A 73 -13.12 -0.18 15.85
CA GLN A 73 -13.50 -0.92 14.65
C GLN A 73 -12.25 -1.44 13.91
N LEU A 74 -11.19 -0.62 13.84
CA LEU A 74 -9.92 -1.00 13.22
C LEU A 74 -9.23 -2.14 13.98
N THR A 75 -9.17 -2.08 15.31
CA THR A 75 -8.53 -3.14 16.12
C THR A 75 -9.24 -4.48 15.98
N ARG A 76 -10.58 -4.51 15.97
CA ARG A 76 -11.33 -5.76 15.79
C ARG A 76 -11.10 -6.41 14.41
N GLU A 77 -11.06 -5.62 13.34
CA GLU A 77 -10.88 -6.16 11.98
C GLU A 77 -9.45 -6.66 11.75
N VAL A 78 -8.43 -5.96 12.25
CA VAL A 78 -7.03 -6.42 12.19
C VAL A 78 -6.85 -7.72 12.98
N SER A 79 -7.51 -7.85 14.14
CA SER A 79 -7.47 -9.08 14.93
C SER A 79 -8.19 -10.25 14.25
N ALA A 80 -9.35 -10.02 13.63
CA ALA A 80 -10.11 -11.07 12.93
C ALA A 80 -9.41 -11.56 11.65
N GLY A 81 -8.68 -10.68 10.95
CA GLY A 81 -7.86 -11.09 9.80
C GLY A 81 -6.65 -11.96 10.15
N ARG A 82 -6.25 -11.99 11.43
CA ARG A 82 -5.10 -12.77 11.93
C ARG A 82 -5.50 -14.03 12.69
N SER A 83 -6.79 -14.24 12.97
CA SER A 83 -7.31 -15.51 13.48
C SER A 83 -7.57 -16.49 12.34
N GLY A 84 -6.54 -16.76 11.52
CA GLY A 84 -6.50 -18.02 10.80
C GLY A 84 -6.51 -19.13 11.85
N PHE A 85 -7.28 -20.19 11.60
CA PHE A 85 -7.44 -21.32 12.50
C PHE A 85 -6.08 -21.72 13.10
N ASP A 86 -5.92 -21.59 14.43
CA ASP A 86 -4.65 -21.92 15.08
C ASP A 86 -4.52 -23.45 15.14
N LEU A 87 -3.90 -24.03 14.12
CA LEU A 87 -3.70 -25.47 13.97
C LEU A 87 -2.62 -26.02 14.92
N VAL A 88 -1.78 -25.14 15.48
CA VAL A 88 -0.66 -25.52 16.35
C VAL A 88 -1.09 -26.36 17.56
N PRO A 89 -2.10 -25.96 18.37
CA PRO A 89 -2.56 -26.78 19.50
C PRO A 89 -3.11 -28.15 19.06
N TYR A 90 -3.79 -28.23 17.91
CA TYR A 90 -4.35 -29.49 17.41
C TYR A 90 -3.26 -30.44 16.90
N LEU A 91 -2.25 -29.91 16.19
CA LEU A 91 -1.08 -30.67 15.74
C LEU A 91 -0.24 -31.15 16.92
N ALA A 92 -0.04 -30.29 17.93
CA ALA A 92 0.65 -30.67 19.16
C ALA A 92 -0.07 -31.80 19.90
N PHE A 93 -1.40 -31.72 20.01
CA PHE A 93 -2.20 -32.78 20.62
C PHE A 93 -2.13 -34.10 19.85
N LEU A 94 -2.20 -34.06 18.52
CA LEU A 94 -2.03 -35.24 17.66
C LEU A 94 -0.65 -35.86 17.86
N PHE A 95 0.40 -35.04 17.92
CA PHE A 95 1.78 -35.51 18.11
C PHE A 95 1.97 -36.22 19.46
N VAL A 96 1.45 -35.63 20.55
CA VAL A 96 1.45 -36.24 21.89
C VAL A 96 0.70 -37.57 21.88
N THR A 97 -0.43 -37.64 21.17
CA THR A 97 -1.24 -38.87 21.08
C THR A 97 -0.48 -39.99 20.37
N ILE A 98 0.20 -39.68 19.27
CA ILE A 98 1.04 -40.65 18.53
C ILE A 98 2.17 -41.17 19.41
N LEU A 99 2.90 -40.27 20.09
CA LEU A 99 3.99 -40.66 21.00
C LEU A 99 3.50 -41.51 22.17
N ALA A 100 2.36 -41.17 22.75
CA ALA A 100 1.76 -41.97 23.83
C ALA A 100 1.38 -43.37 23.34
N ALA A 101 0.80 -43.49 22.15
CA ALA A 101 0.48 -44.77 21.54
C ALA A 101 1.75 -45.60 21.28
N GLU A 102 2.81 -44.98 20.77
CA GLU A 102 4.11 -45.64 20.56
C GLU A 102 4.70 -46.16 21.88
N GLN A 103 4.66 -45.36 22.94
CA GLN A 103 5.15 -45.78 24.26
C GLN A 103 4.34 -46.94 24.85
N VAL A 104 3.02 -46.94 24.68
CA VAL A 104 2.15 -48.04 25.13
C VAL A 104 2.45 -49.31 24.34
N LEU A 105 2.60 -49.23 23.02
CA LEU A 105 2.96 -50.37 22.19
C LEU A 105 4.35 -50.91 22.56
N ALA A 106 5.35 -50.03 22.70
CA ALA A 106 6.69 -50.42 23.07
C ALA A 106 6.70 -51.16 24.41
N ASN A 107 6.05 -50.61 25.44
CA ASN A 107 5.98 -51.26 26.75
C ASN A 107 5.21 -52.59 26.74
N ARG A 108 4.16 -52.69 25.93
CA ARG A 108 3.36 -53.92 25.83
C ARG A 108 4.08 -55.04 25.07
N PHE A 109 4.77 -54.73 23.98
CA PHE A 109 5.41 -55.75 23.13
C PHE A 109 6.86 -56.08 23.53
N TYR A 110 7.59 -55.13 24.14
CA TYR A 110 8.94 -55.40 24.65
C TYR A 110 8.94 -55.90 26.10
N GLY A 111 7.86 -55.69 26.86
CA GLY A 111 7.71 -56.21 28.23
C GLY A 111 7.53 -57.72 28.32
N GLU A 112 7.03 -58.37 27.25
CA GLU A 112 6.78 -59.83 27.21
C GLU A 112 8.01 -60.67 26.81
N ARG A 113 9.18 -60.06 26.56
CA ARG A 113 10.47 -60.76 26.41
C ARG A 113 11.40 -60.43 27.57
N LYS A 114 11.09 -60.94 28.76
CA LYS A 114 12.05 -61.23 29.81
C LYS A 114 11.65 -62.49 30.55
#